data_AF-A0AAW7BS83-F1
#
_entry.id   AF-A0AAW7BS83-F1
#
_cell.length_a   1.000
_cell.length_b   1.000
_cell.length_c   1.000
_cell.angle_alpha   90.00
_cell.angle_beta   90.00
_cell.angle_gamma   90.00
#
_symmetry.space_group_name_H-M   'P 1'
#
loop_
_entity.id
_entity.type
_entity.pdbx_description
1 polymer ?
#
loop_
_entity_poly.entity_id
_entity_poly.type
_entity_poly.pdbx_seq_one_letter_code
_entity_poly.pdbx_strand_id
1 'polypeptide(L)' 'MADIADYANDLMLERIEDMLHSRRAPAAISSAEYCEDCGDDIPPARRLAAPGCTRCIDCQALDELERRH' A
#
# COMPACT_ATOMS: atom_id res chain seq x y z
N MET A 1 -22.65 -11.80 -32.51
CA MET A 1 -21.34 -12.46 -32.61
C MET A 1 -20.41 -11.61 -31.80
N ALA A 2 -19.74 -12.19 -30.81
CA ALA A 2 -18.65 -11.51 -30.13
C ALA A 2 -17.48 -11.37 -31.11
N ASP A 3 -16.89 -10.20 -31.20
CA ASP A 3 -15.71 -9.97 -32.03
C ASP A 3 -14.41 -10.08 -31.20
N ILE A 4 -13.28 -9.87 -31.84
CA ILE A 4 -11.96 -9.96 -31.19
C ILE A 4 -11.82 -8.94 -30.06
N ALA A 5 -12.48 -7.78 -30.16
CA ALA A 5 -12.45 -6.77 -29.12
C ALA A 5 -13.26 -7.20 -27.89
N ASP A 6 -14.41 -7.85 -28.10
CA ASP A 6 -15.22 -8.41 -27.01
C ASP A 6 -14.41 -9.44 -26.20
N TYR A 7 -13.78 -10.40 -26.87
CA TYR A 7 -12.93 -11.41 -26.20
C TYR A 7 -11.71 -10.83 -25.49
N ALA A 8 -11.09 -9.80 -26.08
CA ALA A 8 -9.94 -9.15 -25.46
C ALA A 8 -10.34 -8.41 -24.17
N ASN A 9 -11.52 -7.80 -24.15
CA ASN A 9 -12.03 -7.09 -22.98
C ASN A 9 -12.38 -8.07 -21.84
N ASP A 10 -13.04 -9.18 -22.16
CA ASP A 10 -13.39 -10.21 -21.17
C ASP A 10 -12.14 -10.78 -20.49
N LEU A 11 -11.09 -11.08 -21.26
CA LEU A 11 -9.82 -11.55 -20.72
C LEU A 11 -9.14 -10.51 -19.81
N MET A 12 -9.22 -9.22 -20.15
CA MET A 12 -8.69 -8.15 -19.30
C MET A 12 -9.48 -8.04 -17.98
N LEU A 13 -10.81 -8.16 -18.03
CA LEU A 13 -11.67 -8.11 -16.86
C LEU A 13 -11.36 -9.26 -15.90
N GLU A 14 -11.30 -10.50 -16.39
CA GLU A 14 -10.92 -11.66 -15.59
C GLU A 14 -9.56 -11.44 -14.89
N ARG A 15 -8.58 -10.90 -15.63
CA ARG A 15 -7.25 -10.63 -15.08
C ARG A 15 -7.27 -9.57 -13.98
N ILE A 16 -8.08 -8.53 -14.13
CA ILE A 16 -8.26 -7.48 -13.12
C ILE A 16 -8.92 -8.05 -11.87
N GLU A 17 -9.95 -8.88 -12.05
CA GLU A 17 -10.63 -9.55 -10.95
C GLU A 17 -9.66 -10.44 -10.18
N ASP A 18 -8.84 -11.25 -10.85
CA ASP A 18 -7.82 -12.08 -10.19
C ASP A 18 -6.82 -11.25 -9.35
N MET A 19 -6.40 -10.10 -9.87
CA MET A 19 -5.51 -9.19 -9.14
C MET A 19 -6.18 -8.59 -7.89
N LEU A 20 -7.48 -8.28 -7.96
CA LEU A 20 -8.23 -7.79 -6.81
C LEU A 20 -8.46 -8.89 -5.76
N HIS A 21 -8.80 -10.11 -6.19
CA HIS A 21 -9.04 -11.25 -5.29
C HIS A 21 -7.75 -11.75 -4.62
N SER A 22 -6.62 -11.71 -5.32
CA SER A 22 -5.32 -12.11 -4.78
C SER A 22 -4.70 -11.06 -3.85
N ARG A 23 -5.23 -9.83 -3.83
CA ARG A 23 -4.80 -8.77 -2.91
C ARG A 23 -5.23 -9.13 -1.49
N ARG A 24 -4.35 -9.80 -0.76
CA ARG A 24 -4.52 -10.04 0.68
C ARG A 24 -4.63 -8.71 1.41
N ALA A 25 -5.56 -8.65 2.37
CA ALA A 25 -5.56 -7.57 3.35
C ALA A 25 -4.18 -7.52 4.03
N PRO A 26 -3.62 -6.32 4.29
CA PRO A 26 -2.38 -6.23 5.04
C PRO A 26 -2.59 -6.98 6.36
N ALA A 27 -1.66 -7.89 6.68
CA ALA A 27 -1.66 -8.52 7.99
C ALA A 27 -1.64 -7.42 9.05
N ALA A 28 -2.33 -7.63 10.18
CA ALA A 28 -2.32 -6.69 11.30
C ALA A 28 -0.91 -6.69 11.92
N ILE A 29 -0.01 -5.95 11.31
CA ILE A 29 1.37 -5.76 11.77
C ILE A 29 1.33 -4.66 12.82
N SER A 30 1.91 -4.93 13.99
CA SER A 30 2.09 -3.92 15.03
C SER A 30 2.96 -2.79 14.50
N SER A 31 2.45 -1.55 14.55
CA SER A 31 3.23 -0.36 14.21
C SER A 31 4.29 -0.08 15.28
N ALA A 32 5.45 0.44 14.87
CA ALA A 32 6.49 0.86 15.80
C ALA A 32 6.01 2.04 16.67
N GLU A 33 6.51 2.13 17.90
CA GLU A 33 6.20 3.24 18.81
C GLU A 33 7.10 4.45 18.57
N TYR A 34 8.30 4.21 18.06
CA TYR A 34 9.31 5.23 17.77
C TYR A 34 9.78 5.10 16.32
N CYS A 35 10.10 6.23 15.70
CA CYS A 35 10.64 6.31 14.34
C CYS A 35 12.06 5.73 14.28
N GLU A 36 12.33 4.89 13.29
CA GLU A 36 13.65 4.29 13.10
C GLU A 36 14.75 5.27 12.65
N ASP A 37 14.39 6.42 12.04
CA ASP A 37 15.40 7.39 11.56
C ASP A 37 15.67 8.52 12.55
N CYS A 38 14.61 9.14 13.07
CA CYS A 38 14.74 10.31 13.95
C CYS A 38 14.59 9.95 15.44
N GLY A 39 14.05 8.77 15.77
CA GLY A 39 13.80 8.37 17.15
C GLY A 39 12.56 9.00 17.79
N ASP A 40 11.82 9.86 17.08
CA ASP A 40 10.62 10.52 17.61
C ASP A 40 9.45 9.54 17.80
N ASP A 41 8.56 9.84 18.75
CA ASP A 41 7.33 9.10 18.98
C ASP A 41 6.41 9.09 17.74
N ILE A 42 5.95 7.90 17.35
CA ILE A 42 4.97 7.76 16.27
C ILE A 42 3.56 7.93 16.87
N PRO A 43 2.82 8.98 16.47
CA PRO A 43 1.52 9.26 17.06
C PRO A 43 0.52 8.13 16.79
N PRO A 44 -0.41 7.84 17.72
CA PRO A 44 -1.37 6.76 17.56
C PRO A 44 -2.27 6.92 16.33
N ALA A 45 -2.57 8.15 15.92
CA ALA A 45 -3.30 8.43 14.69
C ALA A 45 -2.59 7.86 13.44
N ARG A 46 -1.24 7.91 13.40
CA ARG A 46 -0.44 7.33 12.32
C ARG A 46 -0.44 5.82 12.37
N ARG A 47 -0.29 5.24 13.57
CA ARG A 47 -0.33 3.78 13.79
C ARG A 47 -1.66 3.15 13.36
N LEU A 48 -2.77 3.87 13.57
CA LEU A 48 -4.11 3.45 13.15
C LEU A 48 -4.34 3.60 11.64
N ALA A 49 -3.89 4.70 11.05
CA ALA A 49 -4.06 4.97 9.62
C ALA A 49 -3.18 4.07 8.74
N ALA A 50 -1.99 3.72 9.22
CA ALA A 50 -1.02 2.87 8.54
C ALA A 50 -0.50 1.79 9.51
N PRO A 51 -1.22 0.67 9.67
CA PRO A 51 -0.76 -0.44 10.50
C PRO A 51 0.56 -1.00 9.94
N GLY A 52 1.56 -1.13 10.80
CA GLY A 52 2.91 -1.55 10.42
C GLY A 52 3.86 -0.41 10.04
N CYS A 53 3.54 0.86 10.34
CA CYS A 53 4.47 1.96 10.11
C CYS A 53 5.71 1.86 11.02
N THR A 54 6.91 2.02 10.44
CA THR A 54 8.21 2.05 11.13
C THR A 54 8.79 3.47 11.26
N ARG A 55 8.29 4.42 10.47
CA ARG A 55 8.77 5.81 10.38
C ARG A 55 7.67 6.79 10.77
N CYS A 56 8.08 7.95 11.29
CA CYS A 56 7.17 9.08 11.49
C CYS A 56 6.70 9.65 10.13
N ILE A 57 5.68 10.52 10.16
CA ILE A 57 5.11 11.09 8.93
C ILE A 57 6.13 11.91 8.13
N ASP A 58 7.02 12.62 8.81
CA ASP A 58 8.00 13.49 8.18
C ASP A 58 9.12 12.66 7.50
N CYS A 59 9.70 11.69 8.22
CA CYS A 59 10.70 10.78 7.66
C CYS A 59 10.14 9.90 6.54
N GLN A 60 8.86 9.56 6.59
CA GLN A 60 8.17 8.87 5.50
C GLN A 60 8.02 9.77 4.27
N ALA A 61 7.61 11.03 4.45
CA ALA A 61 7.42 11.97 3.35
C ALA A 61 8.74 12.27 2.62
N LEU A 62 9.86 12.33 3.36
CA LEU A 62 11.20 12.49 2.79
C LEU A 62 11.60 11.27 1.95
N ASP A 63 11.44 10.04 2.47
CA ASP A 63 11.75 8.80 1.73
C ASP A 63 10.89 8.67 0.45
N GLU A 64 9.61 9.03 0.52
CA GLU A 64 8.73 9.04 -0.66
C GLU A 64 9.14 10.09 -1.70
N LEU A 65 9.65 11.25 -1.28
CA LEU A 65 10.17 12.26 -2.19
C LEU A 65 11.45 11.76 -2.90
N GLU A 66 12.35 11.13 -2.15
CA GLU A 66 13.60 10.57 -2.68
C GLU A 66 13.35 9.45 -3.69
N ARG A 67 12.42 8.53 -3.39
CA ARG A 67 12.07 7.40 -4.28
C ARG A 67 11.38 7.80 -5.58
N ARG A 68 10.85 9.03 -5.65
CA ARG A 68 10.17 9.55 -6.83
C ARG A 68 11.12 10.20 -7.84
N HIS A 69 12.39 10.41 -7.48
CA HIS A 69 13.45 10.92 -8.34
C HIS A 69 14.28 9.78 -8.95
#